data_AF-D9WPW8-F1
#
_entry.id   AF-D9WPW8-F1
#
_cell.length_a   1.000
_cell.length_b   1.000
_cell.length_c   1.000
_cell.angle_alpha   90.00
_cell.angle_beta   90.00
_cell.angle_gamma   90.00
#
_symmetry.space_group_name_H-M   'P 1'
#
loop_
_entity.id
_entity.type
_entity.pdbx_description
1 polymer ?
#
loop_
_entity_poly.entity_id
_entity_poly.type
_entity_poly.pdbx_seq_one_letter_code
_entity_poly.pdbx_strand_id
1 'polypeptide(L)'
;RNADCCWSGSLRTWSSPVPFLYPLKHRGWERVYAGAGVALYDAMSVSSGHGRGLPVHRHLSRTRALRVAPGLRKDALVGALQYYDAQVDDARFVTSLVRTAARYGAHVANRARVVGFLREGARVVGARVHDLEQGGEFEVRARQVVNASGVWTDETQALIGERGQFHVRASKGIHLVVPRDRIHSSTGLILRTEKSVLFVIPWGRHWIIGTTDTGWDLDKAHPAASSADIDYLLEHVNEVLAVPLTRDDVEGVYAGLRPLLAGESDATSKLSREHTVAHPVPGLVVVAGGKYTTYRVMAKDAVDEAVHALDRRVGPCVTEDVPLAGAVGYNALWNARARMAKRTGLHVARVEHLLNRYGALTEEVLELVATDSSLGEPLAAAEDYLRAEVVYAASHEGARHLDDVLTRRTRISIETFDRGTRGAREVAELMAPVLGWGPEQIDKEVEHYEKRVEAERESQRQPDDLTADAARLGAPDIVPL
;
A
#
# COMPACT_ATOMS: atom_id res chain seq x y z
N ARG A 1 -2.77 -20.31 0.26
CA ARG A 1 -1.49 -19.62 0.04
C ARG A 1 -1.59 -18.09 0.15
N ASN A 2 -2.62 -17.42 -0.41
CA ASN A 2 -2.69 -15.94 -0.41
C ASN A 2 -3.00 -15.29 0.95
N ALA A 3 -3.83 -15.91 1.80
CA ALA A 3 -4.08 -15.38 3.14
C ALA A 3 -2.98 -15.80 4.13
N ASP A 4 -2.40 -16.98 3.94
CA ASP A 4 -1.51 -17.63 4.92
C ASP A 4 -0.25 -16.80 5.25
N CYS A 5 0.27 -16.05 4.27
CA CYS A 5 1.46 -15.23 4.47
C CYS A 5 1.21 -14.07 5.46
N CYS A 6 0.02 -13.46 5.46
CA CYS A 6 -0.30 -12.32 6.32
C CYS A 6 -0.67 -12.71 7.77
N TRP A 7 -0.84 -14.00 8.06
CA TRP A 7 -1.38 -14.49 9.34
C TRP A 7 -0.37 -15.25 10.21
N SER A 8 0.89 -15.37 9.79
CA SER A 8 1.98 -15.75 10.68
C SER A 8 2.05 -14.77 11.87
N GLY A 9 2.47 -15.24 13.04
CA GLY A 9 2.53 -14.42 14.27
C GLY A 9 3.33 -13.12 14.11
N SER A 10 4.21 -13.05 13.10
CA SER A 10 4.99 -11.89 12.70
C SER A 10 4.19 -10.72 12.11
N LEU A 11 2.97 -10.93 11.60
CA LEU A 11 2.21 -9.94 10.82
C LEU A 11 0.86 -9.50 11.42
N ARG A 12 0.43 -10.10 12.52
CA ARG A 12 -0.85 -9.77 13.20
C ARG A 12 -0.98 -8.30 13.63
N THR A 13 0.12 -7.59 13.77
CA THR A 13 0.12 -6.15 14.11
C THR A 13 -0.37 -5.29 12.95
N TRP A 14 -0.09 -5.73 11.72
CA TRP A 14 -0.31 -4.95 10.50
C TRP A 14 -1.48 -5.48 9.67
N SER A 15 -2.07 -6.61 10.05
CA SER A 15 -3.13 -7.30 9.34
C SER A 15 -4.34 -7.48 10.26
N SER A 16 -5.49 -6.94 9.85
CA SER A 16 -6.76 -7.07 10.58
C SER A 16 -7.82 -7.80 9.76
N PRO A 17 -8.64 -8.67 10.38
CA PRO A 17 -9.71 -9.36 9.68
C PRO A 17 -10.83 -8.39 9.33
N VAL A 18 -11.29 -8.42 8.09
CA VAL A 18 -12.36 -7.57 7.57
C VAL A 18 -13.49 -8.44 7.01
N PRO A 19 -14.73 -8.28 7.48
CA PRO A 19 -15.87 -8.96 6.89
C PRO A 19 -16.28 -8.30 5.58
N PHE A 20 -16.49 -9.11 4.55
CA PHE A 20 -16.99 -8.70 3.24
C PHE A 20 -18.32 -9.36 2.95
N LEU A 21 -19.29 -8.55 2.54
CA LEU A 21 -20.58 -8.97 2.06
C LEU A 21 -20.52 -9.10 0.54
N TYR A 22 -20.83 -10.29 0.04
CA TYR A 22 -21.07 -10.58 -1.37
C TYR A 22 -22.59 -10.67 -1.61
N PRO A 23 -23.22 -9.60 -2.16
CA PRO A 23 -24.66 -9.59 -2.41
C PRO A 23 -25.03 -10.55 -3.54
N LEU A 24 -26.09 -11.34 -3.34
CA LEU A 24 -26.62 -12.26 -4.34
C LEU A 24 -27.78 -11.60 -5.10
N LYS A 25 -27.77 -11.66 -6.44
CA LYS A 25 -28.83 -11.13 -7.31
C LYS A 25 -29.86 -12.21 -7.66
N HIS A 26 -29.44 -13.48 -7.78
CA HIS A 26 -30.34 -14.58 -8.19
C HIS A 26 -30.66 -15.55 -7.05
N ARG A 27 -31.92 -15.99 -7.00
CA ARG A 27 -32.38 -16.96 -6.00
C ARG A 27 -31.92 -18.37 -6.36
N GLY A 28 -31.49 -19.15 -5.35
CA GLY A 28 -31.12 -20.55 -5.51
C GLY A 28 -29.71 -20.76 -6.04
N TRP A 29 -29.54 -20.74 -7.37
CA TRP A 29 -28.30 -21.21 -8.02
C TRP A 29 -27.05 -20.43 -7.60
N GLU A 30 -27.15 -19.10 -7.51
CA GLU A 30 -25.99 -18.25 -7.21
C GLU A 30 -25.50 -18.49 -5.79
N ARG A 31 -26.42 -18.73 -4.84
CA ARG A 31 -26.07 -19.07 -3.46
C ARG A 31 -25.28 -20.38 -3.38
N VAL A 32 -25.67 -21.38 -4.16
CA VAL A 32 -24.98 -22.67 -4.19
C VAL A 32 -23.60 -22.51 -4.85
N TYR A 33 -23.56 -21.85 -6.00
CA TYR A 33 -22.33 -21.62 -6.76
C TYR A 33 -21.31 -20.79 -5.96
N ALA A 34 -21.70 -19.59 -5.52
CA ALA A 34 -20.81 -18.72 -4.75
C ALA A 34 -20.50 -19.32 -3.38
N GLY A 35 -21.47 -20.01 -2.75
CA GLY A 35 -21.27 -20.71 -1.48
C GLY A 35 -20.23 -21.82 -1.59
N ALA A 36 -20.24 -22.62 -2.66
CA ALA A 36 -19.24 -23.65 -2.90
C ALA A 36 -17.84 -23.04 -3.10
N GLY A 37 -17.74 -21.93 -3.83
CA GLY A 37 -16.47 -21.22 -4.01
C GLY A 37 -15.88 -20.70 -2.68
N VAL A 38 -16.71 -20.07 -1.85
CA VAL A 38 -16.27 -19.57 -0.52
C VAL A 38 -15.99 -20.72 0.45
N ALA A 39 -16.75 -21.82 0.40
CA ALA A 39 -16.46 -23.00 1.20
C ALA A 39 -15.12 -23.64 0.83
N LEU A 40 -14.77 -23.67 -0.47
CA LEU A 40 -13.45 -24.10 -0.92
C LEU A 40 -12.35 -23.15 -0.42
N TYR A 41 -12.58 -21.84 -0.47
CA TYR A 41 -11.65 -20.84 0.07
C TYR A 41 -11.41 -21.05 1.57
N ASP A 42 -12.46 -21.23 2.36
CA ASP A 42 -12.36 -21.53 3.79
C ASP A 42 -11.61 -22.84 4.03
N ALA A 43 -11.89 -23.90 3.26
CA ALA A 43 -11.21 -25.18 3.37
C ALA A 43 -9.70 -25.08 3.07
N MET A 44 -9.32 -24.29 2.05
CA MET A 44 -7.92 -24.01 1.72
C MET A 44 -7.19 -23.23 2.81
N SER A 45 -7.89 -22.34 3.52
CA SER A 45 -7.33 -21.60 4.66
C SER A 45 -7.09 -22.50 5.88
N VAL A 46 -7.92 -23.53 6.07
CA VAL A 46 -7.80 -24.48 7.18
C VAL A 46 -6.73 -25.53 6.88
N SER A 47 -6.61 -25.97 5.64
CA SER A 47 -5.66 -27.02 5.24
C SER A 47 -4.21 -26.53 5.11
N SER A 48 -3.96 -25.22 5.10
CA SER A 48 -2.62 -24.64 5.02
C SER A 48 -1.80 -24.76 6.31
N GLY A 49 -2.33 -25.35 7.39
CA GLY A 49 -1.59 -25.69 8.61
C GLY A 49 -1.35 -24.54 9.60
N HIS A 50 -1.84 -23.33 9.32
CA HIS A 50 -1.58 -22.11 10.10
C HIS A 50 -2.71 -21.72 11.09
N GLY A 51 -3.60 -22.66 11.43
CA GLY A 51 -4.75 -22.45 12.32
C GLY A 51 -5.91 -21.68 11.69
N ARG A 52 -7.05 -21.56 12.38
CA ARG A 52 -8.20 -20.74 11.94
C ARG A 52 -7.86 -19.24 12.09
N GLY A 53 -7.09 -18.69 11.15
CA GLY A 53 -6.71 -17.27 11.13
C GLY A 53 -7.89 -16.32 10.92
N LEU A 54 -8.91 -16.75 10.17
CA LEU A 54 -10.12 -15.98 9.87
C LEU A 54 -11.39 -16.73 10.28
N PRO A 55 -12.48 -16.02 10.64
CA PRO A 55 -13.78 -16.65 10.84
C PRO A 55 -14.34 -17.28 9.55
N VAL A 56 -15.07 -18.38 9.69
CA VAL A 56 -15.75 -19.09 8.59
C VAL A 56 -16.87 -18.22 8.00
N HIS A 57 -17.11 -18.35 6.70
CA HIS A 57 -18.17 -17.63 6.02
C HIS A 57 -19.58 -17.94 6.56
N ARG A 58 -20.49 -16.99 6.35
CA ARG A 58 -21.89 -17.06 6.78
C ARG A 58 -22.82 -16.81 5.61
N HIS A 59 -23.86 -17.61 5.52
CA HIS A 59 -24.98 -17.36 4.62
C HIS A 59 -26.01 -16.45 5.30
N LEU A 60 -26.25 -15.28 4.71
CA LEU A 60 -27.23 -14.32 5.22
C LEU A 60 -28.49 -14.31 4.35
N SER A 61 -29.65 -14.24 5.01
CA SER A 61 -30.91 -13.87 4.36
C SER A 61 -30.89 -12.38 4.02
N ARG A 62 -31.77 -11.93 3.12
CA ARG A 62 -31.92 -10.50 2.78
C ARG A 62 -32.06 -9.61 4.02
N THR A 63 -32.93 -9.99 4.96
CA THR A 63 -33.15 -9.23 6.20
C THR A 63 -31.91 -9.15 7.08
N ARG A 64 -31.11 -10.23 7.16
CA ARG A 64 -29.86 -10.23 7.94
C ARG A 64 -28.76 -9.44 7.24
N ALA A 65 -28.67 -9.51 5.91
CA ALA A 65 -27.72 -8.74 5.11
C ALA A 65 -27.98 -7.23 5.24
N LEU A 66 -29.24 -6.80 5.12
CA LEU A 66 -29.61 -5.38 5.30
C LEU A 66 -29.47 -4.89 6.75
N ARG A 67 -29.34 -5.80 7.73
CA ARG A 67 -29.03 -5.41 9.11
C ARG A 67 -27.56 -5.04 9.29
N VAL A 68 -26.66 -5.73 8.60
CA VAL A 68 -25.20 -5.46 8.67
C VAL A 68 -24.76 -4.42 7.65
N ALA A 69 -25.50 -4.25 6.56
CA ALA A 69 -25.30 -3.18 5.58
C ALA A 69 -26.62 -2.41 5.30
N PRO A 70 -27.12 -1.60 6.26
CA PRO A 70 -28.34 -0.80 6.10
C PRO A 70 -28.29 0.21 4.95
N GLY A 71 -27.10 0.65 4.56
CA GLY A 71 -26.88 1.59 3.47
C GLY A 71 -27.16 1.04 2.07
N LEU A 72 -27.50 -0.25 1.93
CA LEU A 72 -27.84 -0.85 0.64
C LEU A 72 -29.31 -0.64 0.26
N ARG A 73 -29.61 -0.53 -1.04
CA ARG A 73 -30.99 -0.54 -1.55
C ARG A 73 -31.69 -1.82 -1.12
N LYS A 74 -32.98 -1.71 -0.79
CA LYS A 74 -33.77 -2.85 -0.31
C LYS A 74 -33.87 -3.96 -1.37
N ASP A 75 -33.80 -3.63 -2.64
CA ASP A 75 -33.88 -4.53 -3.80
C ASP A 75 -32.51 -4.90 -4.40
N ALA A 76 -31.39 -4.36 -3.87
CA ALA A 76 -30.04 -4.66 -4.37
C ALA A 76 -29.64 -6.14 -4.21
N LEU A 77 -30.32 -6.91 -3.35
CA LEU A 77 -29.96 -8.29 -3.04
C LEU A 77 -31.14 -9.16 -2.60
N VAL A 78 -31.10 -10.45 -2.97
CA VAL A 78 -32.04 -11.48 -2.48
C VAL A 78 -31.49 -12.24 -1.26
N GLY A 79 -30.22 -12.03 -0.95
CA GLY A 79 -29.48 -12.53 0.21
C GLY A 79 -28.00 -12.24 0.02
N ALA A 80 -27.13 -12.74 0.90
CA ALA A 80 -25.70 -12.51 0.77
C ALA A 80 -24.87 -13.67 1.34
N LEU A 81 -23.61 -13.74 0.91
CA LEU A 81 -22.56 -14.42 1.65
C LEU A 81 -21.77 -13.36 2.40
N GLN A 82 -21.40 -13.64 3.65
CA GLN A 82 -20.43 -12.83 4.38
C GLN A 82 -19.21 -13.70 4.62
N TYR A 83 -18.06 -13.33 4.06
CA TYR A 83 -16.79 -13.99 4.32
C TYR A 83 -15.78 -12.99 4.88
N TYR A 84 -14.60 -13.47 5.24
CA TYR A 84 -13.57 -12.63 5.84
C TYR A 84 -12.32 -12.65 4.97
N ASP A 85 -11.70 -11.50 4.83
CA ASP A 85 -10.35 -11.35 4.30
C ASP A 85 -9.53 -10.49 5.26
N ALA A 86 -8.32 -10.11 4.89
CA ALA A 86 -7.45 -9.25 5.67
C ALA A 86 -7.24 -7.88 5.02
N GLN A 87 -7.01 -6.88 5.87
CA GLN A 87 -6.58 -5.54 5.47
C GLN A 87 -5.22 -5.22 6.09
N VAL A 88 -4.38 -4.54 5.31
CA VAL A 88 -3.04 -4.06 5.71
C VAL A 88 -2.83 -2.64 5.20
N ASP A 89 -2.15 -1.82 5.99
CA ASP A 89 -1.58 -0.54 5.54
C ASP A 89 -0.27 -0.82 4.79
N ASP A 90 -0.31 -0.75 3.47
CA ASP A 90 0.76 -1.22 2.59
C ASP A 90 2.08 -0.42 2.74
N ALA A 91 2.02 0.91 2.80
CA ALA A 91 3.19 1.77 2.96
C ALA A 91 3.80 1.63 4.36
N ARG A 92 2.96 1.52 5.38
CA ARG A 92 3.40 1.28 6.75
C ARG A 92 4.08 -0.08 6.89
N PHE A 93 3.51 -1.12 6.30
CA PHE A 93 4.11 -2.44 6.25
C PHE A 93 5.48 -2.45 5.56
N VAL A 94 5.61 -1.81 4.39
CA VAL A 94 6.91 -1.70 3.69
C VAL A 94 7.93 -0.97 4.55
N THR A 95 7.52 0.12 5.20
CA THR A 95 8.40 0.86 6.12
C THR A 95 8.88 -0.04 7.26
N SER A 96 7.97 -0.80 7.89
CA SER A 96 8.33 -1.75 8.95
C SER A 96 9.24 -2.88 8.44
N LEU A 97 9.04 -3.37 7.22
CA LEU A 97 9.90 -4.38 6.59
C LEU A 97 11.32 -3.83 6.36
N VAL A 98 11.46 -2.64 5.80
CA VAL A 98 12.75 -1.98 5.55
C VAL A 98 13.47 -1.71 6.88
N ARG A 99 12.77 -1.19 7.90
CA ARG A 99 13.35 -0.98 9.23
C ARG A 99 13.78 -2.29 9.90
N THR A 100 13.04 -3.38 9.68
CA THR A 100 13.43 -4.72 10.16
C THR A 100 14.74 -5.14 9.52
N ALA A 101 14.88 -5.00 8.20
CA ALA A 101 16.12 -5.30 7.49
C ALA A 101 17.30 -4.45 8.00
N ALA A 102 17.08 -3.14 8.19
CA ALA A 102 18.09 -2.24 8.72
C ALA A 102 18.55 -2.64 10.14
N ARG A 103 17.61 -3.06 11.01
CA ARG A 103 17.93 -3.58 12.35
C ARG A 103 18.81 -4.83 12.31
N TYR A 104 18.70 -5.65 11.27
CA TYR A 104 19.56 -6.82 11.04
C TYR A 104 20.87 -6.49 10.29
N GLY A 105 21.15 -5.20 10.05
CA GLY A 105 22.41 -4.72 9.47
C GLY A 105 22.37 -4.43 7.97
N ALA A 106 21.19 -4.42 7.33
CA ALA A 106 21.08 -4.00 5.94
C ALA A 106 21.28 -2.47 5.81
N HIS A 107 22.05 -2.04 4.83
CA HIS A 107 22.10 -0.63 4.42
C HIS A 107 20.92 -0.33 3.50
N VAL A 108 20.13 0.67 3.85
CA VAL A 108 18.91 1.06 3.12
C VAL A 108 18.98 2.55 2.78
N ALA A 109 18.68 2.89 1.53
CA ALA A 109 18.68 4.27 1.05
C ALA A 109 17.49 4.46 0.10
N ASN A 110 16.59 5.39 0.44
CA ASN A 110 15.64 5.95 -0.51
C ASN A 110 16.35 7.03 -1.35
N ARG A 111 15.71 7.45 -2.45
CA ARG A 111 16.23 8.52 -3.32
C ARG A 111 17.59 8.23 -3.96
N ALA A 112 17.96 6.95 -4.02
CA ALA A 112 19.14 6.43 -4.69
C ALA A 112 18.71 5.69 -5.97
N ARG A 113 18.83 6.33 -7.13
CA ARG A 113 18.34 5.78 -8.41
C ARG A 113 19.43 4.99 -9.11
N VAL A 114 19.18 3.73 -9.43
CA VAL A 114 20.08 2.96 -10.31
C VAL A 114 19.97 3.51 -11.73
N VAL A 115 21.09 3.94 -12.29
CA VAL A 115 21.20 4.49 -13.66
C VAL A 115 22.04 3.61 -14.59
N GLY A 116 22.66 2.55 -14.05
CA GLY A 116 23.39 1.56 -14.84
C GLY A 116 23.93 0.42 -13.99
N PHE A 117 24.38 -0.65 -14.64
CA PHE A 117 25.05 -1.77 -13.99
C PHE A 117 26.57 -1.72 -14.20
N LEU A 118 27.32 -2.12 -13.18
CA LEU A 118 28.76 -2.33 -13.28
C LEU A 118 29.02 -3.74 -13.80
N ARG A 119 29.87 -3.89 -14.82
CA ARG A 119 30.14 -5.19 -15.46
C ARG A 119 31.63 -5.53 -15.48
N GLU A 120 31.92 -6.81 -15.28
CA GLU A 120 33.22 -7.43 -15.54
C GLU A 120 33.00 -8.58 -16.54
N GLY A 121 33.32 -8.33 -17.80
CA GLY A 121 32.92 -9.21 -18.91
C GLY A 121 31.38 -9.32 -18.99
N ALA A 122 30.86 -10.55 -19.00
CA ALA A 122 29.41 -10.79 -19.03
C ALA A 122 28.72 -10.61 -17.66
N ARG A 123 29.48 -10.59 -16.56
CA ARG A 123 28.95 -10.61 -15.19
C ARG A 123 28.63 -9.19 -14.68
N VAL A 124 27.48 -9.03 -14.05
CA VAL A 124 27.13 -7.85 -13.24
C VAL A 124 27.80 -7.95 -11.87
N VAL A 125 28.52 -6.90 -11.47
CA VAL A 125 29.30 -6.82 -10.22
C VAL A 125 28.88 -5.63 -9.35
N GLY A 126 27.75 -5.00 -9.66
CA GLY A 126 27.26 -3.84 -8.93
C GLY A 126 26.38 -2.94 -9.78
N ALA A 127 26.12 -1.75 -9.25
CA ALA A 127 25.29 -0.72 -9.89
C ALA A 127 25.93 0.67 -9.77
N ARG A 128 25.65 1.50 -10.76
CA ARG A 128 25.88 2.95 -10.74
C ARG A 128 24.60 3.60 -10.24
N VAL A 129 24.75 4.41 -9.22
CA VAL A 129 23.64 4.99 -8.45
C VAL A 129 23.75 6.50 -8.50
N HIS A 130 22.67 7.16 -8.88
CA HIS A 130 22.51 8.61 -8.82
C HIS A 130 21.82 8.99 -7.51
N ASP A 131 22.45 9.86 -6.72
CA ASP A 131 21.85 10.45 -5.53
C ASP A 131 20.88 11.55 -5.95
N LEU A 132 19.59 11.35 -5.69
CA LEU A 132 18.57 12.34 -6.03
C LEU A 132 18.47 13.46 -4.98
N GLU A 133 19.05 13.32 -3.79
CA GLU A 133 19.02 14.37 -2.76
C GLU A 133 20.11 15.42 -3.02
N GLN A 134 21.34 14.97 -3.27
CA GLN A 134 22.51 15.87 -3.42
C GLN A 134 23.00 16.00 -4.86
N GLY A 135 22.48 15.17 -5.77
CA GLY A 135 23.04 15.02 -7.11
C GLY A 135 24.31 14.18 -7.13
N GLY A 136 24.83 13.94 -8.34
CA GLY A 136 26.04 13.14 -8.55
C GLY A 136 25.81 11.64 -8.62
N GLU A 137 26.82 10.91 -9.07
CA GLU A 137 26.77 9.45 -9.23
C GLU A 137 27.89 8.78 -8.44
N PHE A 138 27.60 7.61 -7.89
CA PHE A 138 28.59 6.76 -7.23
C PHE A 138 28.38 5.28 -7.60
N GLU A 139 29.41 4.48 -7.36
CA GLU A 139 29.41 3.05 -7.67
C GLU A 139 29.19 2.22 -6.41
N VAL A 140 28.27 1.26 -6.47
CA VAL A 140 28.05 0.26 -5.43
C VAL A 140 28.43 -1.11 -5.98
N ARG A 141 29.48 -1.71 -5.43
CA ARG A 141 29.91 -3.07 -5.80
C ARG A 141 29.17 -4.13 -4.98
N ALA A 142 28.76 -5.19 -5.63
CA ALA A 142 28.05 -6.31 -5.01
C ALA A 142 28.45 -7.64 -5.67
N ARG A 143 28.38 -8.73 -4.91
CA ARG A 143 28.60 -10.09 -5.45
C ARG A 143 27.44 -10.58 -6.29
N GLN A 144 26.23 -10.11 -5.95
CA GLN A 144 24.96 -10.42 -6.59
C GLN A 144 24.11 -9.16 -6.53
N VAL A 145 23.36 -8.88 -7.59
CA VAL A 145 22.39 -7.79 -7.67
C VAL A 145 21.01 -8.40 -7.87
N VAL A 146 20.03 -7.97 -7.08
CA VAL A 146 18.62 -8.37 -7.24
C VAL A 146 17.84 -7.16 -7.74
N ASN A 147 17.23 -7.29 -8.92
CA ASN A 147 16.34 -6.31 -9.50
C ASN A 147 14.88 -6.65 -9.15
N ALA A 148 14.29 -5.85 -8.28
CA ALA A 148 12.90 -5.95 -7.83
C ALA A 148 12.13 -4.64 -8.10
N SER A 149 12.31 -4.07 -9.30
CA SER A 149 11.79 -2.73 -9.65
C SER A 149 10.33 -2.71 -10.13
N GLY A 150 9.52 -3.74 -9.90
CA GLY A 150 8.08 -3.72 -10.18
C GLY A 150 7.71 -3.33 -11.62
N VAL A 151 6.97 -2.23 -11.80
CA VAL A 151 6.54 -1.74 -13.13
C VAL A 151 7.68 -1.16 -13.97
N TRP A 152 8.84 -0.91 -13.35
CA TRP A 152 10.06 -0.43 -14.01
C TRP A 152 10.97 -1.57 -14.47
N THR A 153 10.60 -2.85 -14.30
CA THR A 153 11.45 -4.00 -14.63
C THR A 153 11.95 -4.00 -16.08
N ASP A 154 11.16 -3.56 -17.05
CA ASP A 154 11.60 -3.48 -18.45
C ASP A 154 12.68 -2.40 -18.64
N GLU A 155 12.52 -1.22 -18.01
CA GLU A 155 13.48 -0.12 -18.07
C GLU A 155 14.79 -0.48 -17.38
N THR A 156 14.72 -1.10 -16.20
CA THR A 156 15.92 -1.51 -15.46
C THR A 156 16.65 -2.65 -16.15
N GLN A 157 15.95 -3.60 -16.80
CA GLN A 157 16.60 -4.62 -17.64
C GLN A 157 17.28 -4.00 -18.87
N ALA A 158 16.69 -2.98 -19.49
CA ALA A 158 17.28 -2.33 -20.66
C ALA A 158 18.66 -1.71 -20.35
N LEU A 159 18.93 -1.35 -19.09
CA LEU A 159 20.25 -0.87 -18.64
C LEU A 159 21.37 -1.92 -18.78
N ILE A 160 21.04 -3.20 -18.97
CA ILE A 160 22.02 -4.27 -19.21
C ILE A 160 22.57 -4.23 -20.64
N GLY A 161 21.82 -3.62 -21.58
CA GLY A 161 22.16 -3.57 -23.00
C GLY A 161 21.84 -4.86 -23.78
N GLU A 162 21.09 -5.78 -23.19
CA GLU A 162 20.62 -7.03 -23.79
C GLU A 162 19.09 -7.02 -23.89
N ARG A 163 18.49 -7.83 -24.78
CA ARG A 163 17.03 -8.00 -24.81
C ARG A 163 16.58 -8.57 -23.46
N GLY A 164 15.76 -7.81 -22.72
CA GLY A 164 15.19 -8.25 -21.45
C GLY A 164 14.41 -9.56 -21.60
N GLN A 165 14.52 -10.45 -20.62
CA GLN A 165 13.80 -11.72 -20.60
C GLN A 165 12.33 -11.55 -20.21
N PHE A 166 12.01 -10.46 -19.51
CA PHE A 166 10.66 -10.16 -19.08
C PHE A 166 10.11 -8.94 -19.83
N HIS A 167 8.81 -9.04 -20.15
CA HIS A 167 8.00 -7.92 -20.61
C HIS A 167 6.88 -7.66 -19.60
N VAL A 168 6.95 -6.52 -18.94
CA VAL A 168 5.99 -6.07 -17.93
C VAL A 168 5.08 -5.01 -18.53
N ARG A 169 3.79 -5.35 -18.65
CA ARG A 169 2.74 -4.39 -19.00
C ARG A 169 2.16 -3.79 -17.74
N ALA A 170 2.02 -2.47 -17.71
CA ALA A 170 1.36 -1.77 -16.63
C ALA A 170 -0.16 -1.75 -16.85
N SER A 171 -0.92 -2.01 -15.78
CA SER A 171 -2.35 -1.76 -15.71
C SER A 171 -2.62 -0.78 -14.56
N LYS A 172 -3.28 0.33 -14.87
CA LYS A 172 -3.72 1.31 -13.88
C LYS A 172 -4.95 0.81 -13.15
N GLY A 173 -4.96 1.03 -11.83
CA GLY A 173 -6.16 0.95 -11.01
C GLY A 173 -6.24 2.12 -10.06
N ILE A 174 -7.41 2.74 -9.99
CA ILE A 174 -7.68 3.82 -9.04
C ILE A 174 -8.58 3.35 -7.90
N HIS A 175 -8.61 4.13 -6.83
CA HIS A 175 -9.55 3.99 -5.73
C HIS A 175 -10.00 5.36 -5.24
N LEU A 176 -11.25 5.43 -4.79
CA LEU A 176 -11.82 6.58 -4.10
C LEU A 176 -11.76 6.35 -2.59
N VAL A 177 -11.54 7.40 -1.81
CA VAL A 177 -11.76 7.39 -0.37
C VAL A 177 -12.90 8.34 -0.05
N VAL A 178 -13.87 7.87 0.73
CA VAL A 178 -15.02 8.65 1.19
C VAL A 178 -15.18 8.54 2.71
N PRO A 179 -15.79 9.52 3.39
CA PRO A 179 -16.01 9.47 4.83
C PRO A 179 -16.84 8.24 5.26
N ARG A 180 -16.59 7.70 6.46
CA ARG A 180 -17.25 6.49 6.98
C ARG A 180 -18.78 6.59 7.00
N ASP A 181 -19.28 7.77 7.34
CA ASP A 181 -20.72 8.02 7.52
C ASP A 181 -21.49 8.06 6.19
N ARG A 182 -20.81 8.18 5.04
CA ARG A 182 -21.45 8.16 3.72
C ARG A 182 -22.01 6.80 3.34
N ILE A 183 -21.47 5.72 3.90
CA ILE A 183 -22.01 4.36 3.71
C ILE A 183 -22.29 3.74 5.08
N HIS A 184 -23.56 3.68 5.46
CA HIS A 184 -24.01 3.02 6.68
C HIS A 184 -23.87 1.50 6.57
N SER A 185 -22.70 0.96 6.92
CA SER A 185 -22.45 -0.48 6.93
C SER A 185 -21.41 -0.86 7.99
N SER A 186 -21.59 -2.03 8.61
CA SER A 186 -20.61 -2.64 9.52
C SER A 186 -19.70 -3.65 8.81
N THR A 187 -19.85 -3.83 7.50
CA THR A 187 -19.13 -4.82 6.69
C THR A 187 -18.72 -4.19 5.35
N GLY A 188 -17.59 -4.61 4.80
CA GLY A 188 -17.21 -4.27 3.43
C GLY A 188 -18.15 -4.92 2.41
N LEU A 189 -18.07 -4.47 1.16
CA LEU A 189 -18.85 -5.01 0.03
C LEU A 189 -17.92 -5.53 -1.05
N ILE A 190 -18.39 -6.54 -1.77
CA ILE A 190 -17.76 -7.04 -2.99
C ILE A 190 -18.83 -7.18 -4.05
N LEU A 191 -18.71 -6.36 -5.08
CA LEU A 191 -19.65 -6.24 -6.17
C LEU A 191 -19.00 -6.81 -7.42
N ARG A 192 -19.78 -7.50 -8.26
CA ARG A 192 -19.33 -7.89 -9.59
C ARG A 192 -19.66 -6.75 -10.56
N THR A 193 -18.68 -6.35 -11.36
CA THR A 193 -18.87 -5.50 -12.53
C THR A 193 -18.85 -6.39 -13.79
N GLU A 194 -19.07 -5.82 -14.98
CA GLU A 194 -19.02 -6.58 -16.24
C GLU A 194 -17.63 -7.16 -16.50
N LYS A 195 -16.60 -6.46 -16.04
CA LYS A 195 -15.19 -6.75 -16.35
C LYS A 195 -14.41 -7.29 -15.16
N SER A 196 -14.81 -6.99 -13.92
CA SER A 196 -14.01 -7.27 -12.72
C SER A 196 -14.87 -7.31 -11.45
N VAL A 197 -14.23 -7.11 -10.30
CA VAL A 197 -14.86 -6.94 -8.99
C VAL A 197 -14.54 -5.56 -8.42
N LEU A 198 -15.53 -4.97 -7.76
CA LEU A 198 -15.42 -3.71 -7.03
C LEU A 198 -15.59 -3.98 -5.53
N PHE A 199 -14.59 -3.57 -4.77
CA PHE A 199 -14.54 -3.63 -3.32
C PHE A 199 -14.94 -2.28 -2.71
N VAL A 200 -15.71 -2.35 -1.63
CA VAL A 200 -15.93 -1.24 -0.70
C VAL A 200 -15.37 -1.68 0.64
N ILE A 201 -14.21 -1.16 1.00
CA ILE A 201 -13.38 -1.64 2.10
C ILE A 201 -13.47 -0.66 3.26
N PRO A 202 -13.83 -1.10 4.49
CA PRO A 202 -13.75 -0.24 5.66
C PRO A 202 -12.30 0.15 5.95
N TRP A 203 -12.00 1.44 6.14
CA TRP A 203 -10.65 1.91 6.42
C TRP A 203 -10.72 3.00 7.49
N GLY A 204 -10.49 2.66 8.76
CA GLY A 204 -10.58 3.63 9.86
C GLY A 204 -11.89 4.43 9.85
N ARG A 205 -11.80 5.75 9.67
CA ARG A 205 -12.93 6.69 9.56
C ARG A 205 -13.41 6.90 8.12
N HIS A 206 -13.11 5.96 7.24
CA HIS A 206 -13.31 6.06 5.81
C HIS A 206 -13.82 4.75 5.19
N TRP A 207 -14.15 4.84 3.91
CA TRP A 207 -14.34 3.73 2.99
C TRP A 207 -13.41 3.90 1.80
N ILE A 208 -12.73 2.83 1.40
CA ILE A 208 -12.00 2.76 0.14
C ILE A 208 -12.86 2.03 -0.89
N ILE A 209 -13.11 2.65 -2.03
CA ILE A 209 -13.94 2.13 -3.12
C ILE A 209 -13.06 1.93 -4.34
N GLY A 210 -12.95 0.70 -4.84
CA GLY A 210 -12.16 0.42 -6.02
C GLY A 210 -12.22 -1.03 -6.46
N THR A 211 -11.70 -1.40 -7.61
CA THR A 211 -10.73 -0.64 -8.41
C THR A 211 -11.04 -0.74 -9.90
N THR A 212 -10.47 0.17 -10.68
CA THR A 212 -10.44 0.10 -12.14
C THR A 212 -9.32 -0.83 -12.63
N ASP A 213 -9.39 -1.19 -13.92
CA ASP A 213 -8.37 -1.98 -14.64
C ASP A 213 -8.26 -1.45 -16.08
N THR A 214 -7.38 -0.47 -16.29
CA THR A 214 -7.11 0.13 -17.61
C THR A 214 -5.64 -0.06 -17.99
N GLY A 215 -5.36 -0.30 -19.28
CA GLY A 215 -3.98 -0.39 -19.77
C GLY A 215 -3.25 0.94 -19.58
N TRP A 216 -1.94 0.90 -19.31
CA TRP A 216 -1.14 2.10 -19.05
C TRP A 216 0.20 2.07 -19.78
N ASP A 217 0.45 3.09 -20.61
CA ASP A 217 1.68 3.30 -21.37
C ASP A 217 2.25 4.72 -21.22
N LEU A 218 1.73 5.48 -20.25
CA LEU A 218 2.13 6.85 -19.91
C LEU A 218 3.12 6.88 -18.74
N ASP A 219 3.22 8.00 -18.01
CA ASP A 219 4.19 8.12 -16.91
C ASP A 219 3.94 7.10 -15.79
N LYS A 220 5.00 6.40 -15.39
CA LYS A 220 4.91 5.36 -14.36
C LYS A 220 5.11 5.90 -12.95
N ALA A 221 5.76 7.06 -12.81
CA ALA A 221 6.06 7.65 -11.51
C ALA A 221 4.81 8.30 -10.88
N HIS A 222 3.97 8.91 -11.70
CA HIS A 222 2.81 9.68 -11.29
C HIS A 222 1.55 9.28 -12.08
N PRO A 223 1.11 8.01 -12.02
CA PRO A 223 -0.09 7.57 -12.73
C PRO A 223 -1.30 8.41 -12.32
N ALA A 224 -2.01 8.96 -13.31
CA ALA A 224 -3.10 9.90 -13.07
C ALA A 224 -4.48 9.21 -13.09
N ALA A 225 -5.35 9.62 -12.18
CA ALA A 225 -6.78 9.29 -12.24
C ALA A 225 -7.50 10.34 -13.10
N SER A 226 -8.31 9.88 -14.04
CA SER A 226 -9.17 10.74 -14.87
C SER A 226 -10.58 10.86 -14.28
N SER A 227 -11.36 11.80 -14.78
CA SER A 227 -12.75 11.97 -14.36
C SER A 227 -13.61 10.76 -14.75
N ALA A 228 -13.31 10.12 -15.89
CA ALA A 228 -13.98 8.90 -16.33
C ALA A 228 -13.75 7.72 -15.39
N ASP A 229 -12.56 7.60 -14.80
CA ASP A 229 -12.29 6.58 -13.79
C ASP A 229 -13.14 6.79 -12.53
N ILE A 230 -13.26 8.04 -12.08
CA ILE A 230 -14.04 8.40 -10.89
C ILE A 230 -15.52 8.13 -11.11
N ASP A 231 -16.06 8.58 -12.25
CA ASP A 231 -17.45 8.34 -12.61
C ASP A 231 -17.75 6.85 -12.71
N TYR A 232 -16.86 6.06 -13.33
CA TYR A 232 -17.00 4.61 -13.40
C TYR A 232 -17.18 3.99 -12.00
N LEU A 233 -16.34 4.35 -11.03
CA LEU A 233 -16.45 3.79 -9.67
C LEU A 233 -17.72 4.26 -8.95
N LEU A 234 -18.08 5.54 -9.09
CA LEU A 234 -19.30 6.10 -8.49
C LEU A 234 -20.57 5.45 -9.07
N GLU A 235 -20.64 5.28 -10.39
CA GLU A 235 -21.75 4.62 -11.07
C GLU A 235 -21.97 3.20 -10.52
N HIS A 236 -20.91 2.38 -10.46
CA HIS A 236 -21.01 0.99 -10.03
C HIS A 236 -21.34 0.83 -8.56
N VAL A 237 -20.78 1.66 -7.67
CA VAL A 237 -21.12 1.57 -6.25
C VAL A 237 -22.55 2.07 -5.99
N ASN A 238 -23.01 3.09 -6.72
CA ASN A 238 -24.36 3.64 -6.58
C ASN A 238 -25.46 2.69 -7.07
N GLU A 239 -25.14 1.66 -7.85
CA GLU A 239 -26.09 0.59 -8.16
C GLU A 239 -26.56 -0.18 -6.93
N VAL A 240 -25.83 -0.14 -5.81
CA VAL A 240 -26.22 -0.91 -4.61
C VAL A 240 -26.54 -0.03 -3.42
N LEU A 241 -26.16 1.24 -3.42
CA LEU A 241 -26.38 2.16 -2.31
C LEU A 241 -27.79 2.77 -2.32
N ALA A 242 -28.39 2.86 -1.14
CA ALA A 242 -29.68 3.52 -0.92
C ALA A 242 -29.59 5.04 -1.06
N VAL A 243 -28.49 5.63 -0.62
CA VAL A 243 -28.14 7.03 -0.82
C VAL A 243 -26.94 7.07 -1.77
N PRO A 244 -27.09 7.56 -3.00
CA PRO A 244 -25.98 7.64 -3.94
C PRO A 244 -24.88 8.58 -3.44
N LEU A 245 -23.64 8.20 -3.69
CA LEU A 245 -22.46 9.05 -3.54
C LEU A 245 -22.32 9.96 -4.76
N THR A 246 -21.80 11.14 -4.52
CA THR A 246 -21.45 12.15 -5.52
C THR A 246 -19.94 12.40 -5.49
N ARG A 247 -19.44 13.17 -6.47
CA ARG A 247 -18.04 13.59 -6.48
C ARG A 247 -17.67 14.43 -5.24
N ASP A 248 -18.63 15.16 -4.66
CA ASP A 248 -18.42 15.97 -3.47
C ASP A 248 -18.23 15.12 -2.20
N ASP A 249 -18.60 13.83 -2.24
CA ASP A 249 -18.36 12.88 -1.16
C ASP A 249 -16.93 12.28 -1.20
N VAL A 250 -16.16 12.53 -2.27
CA VAL A 250 -14.83 11.97 -2.49
C VAL A 250 -13.77 12.82 -1.78
N GLU A 251 -13.35 12.37 -0.61
CA GLU A 251 -12.21 12.93 0.13
C GLU A 251 -10.88 12.59 -0.53
N GLY A 252 -10.77 11.39 -1.11
CA GLY A 252 -9.56 10.65 -1.51
C GLY A 252 -9.56 10.18 -2.94
N VAL A 253 -8.48 10.35 -3.72
CA VAL A 253 -8.24 9.51 -4.90
C VAL A 253 -6.78 9.10 -4.92
N TYR A 254 -6.52 7.83 -5.18
CA TYR A 254 -5.16 7.37 -5.49
C TYR A 254 -5.16 6.38 -6.65
N ALA A 255 -4.09 6.40 -7.42
CA ALA A 255 -3.85 5.52 -8.55
C ALA A 255 -2.57 4.72 -8.33
N GLY A 256 -2.55 3.49 -8.85
CA GLY A 256 -1.36 2.64 -8.83
C GLY A 256 -1.29 1.77 -10.07
N LEU A 257 -0.07 1.33 -10.39
CA LEU A 257 0.20 0.49 -11.56
C LEU A 257 0.51 -0.94 -11.13
N ARG A 258 -0.13 -1.90 -11.79
CA ARG A 258 0.07 -3.34 -11.61
C ARG A 258 1.13 -3.82 -12.60
N PRO A 259 2.24 -4.45 -12.15
CA PRO A 259 3.21 -5.04 -13.05
C PRO A 259 2.71 -6.42 -13.52
N LEU A 260 2.11 -6.47 -14.70
CA LEU A 260 1.57 -7.70 -15.28
C LEU A 260 2.55 -8.32 -16.27
N LEU A 261 2.87 -9.60 -16.09
CA LEU A 261 3.74 -10.32 -17.03
C LEU A 261 2.98 -10.60 -18.33
N ALA A 262 3.53 -10.12 -19.45
CA ALA A 262 3.06 -10.48 -20.78
C ALA A 262 3.49 -11.93 -21.10
N GLY A 263 2.54 -12.75 -21.56
CA GLY A 263 2.86 -14.10 -22.05
C GLY A 263 3.61 -14.04 -23.39
N GLU A 264 4.45 -15.04 -23.65
CA GLU A 264 5.33 -15.11 -24.84
C GLU A 264 4.59 -15.31 -26.19
N SER A 265 3.26 -15.51 -26.21
CA SER A 265 2.50 -15.69 -27.46
C SER A 265 1.08 -15.09 -27.45
N ASP A 266 0.67 -14.53 -28.60
CA ASP A 266 -0.66 -13.92 -28.82
C ASP A 266 -1.85 -14.89 -28.60
N ALA A 267 -1.60 -16.21 -28.62
CA ALA A 267 -2.62 -17.24 -28.41
C ALA A 267 -2.90 -17.55 -26.93
N THR A 268 -2.07 -17.07 -25.99
CA THR A 268 -2.23 -17.27 -24.53
C THR A 268 -2.16 -15.95 -23.76
N SER A 269 -2.77 -14.90 -24.32
CA SER A 269 -2.73 -13.49 -23.86
C SER A 269 -3.37 -13.18 -22.50
N LYS A 270 -3.64 -14.18 -21.65
CA LYS A 270 -4.03 -13.92 -20.26
C LYS A 270 -2.79 -13.53 -19.46
N LEU A 271 -2.63 -12.24 -19.22
CA LEU A 271 -1.63 -11.67 -18.32
C LEU A 271 -1.60 -12.46 -17.00
N SER A 272 -0.45 -13.09 -16.70
CA SER A 272 -0.30 -13.90 -15.50
C SER A 272 -0.11 -12.99 -14.28
N ARG A 273 -0.73 -13.38 -13.16
CA ARG A 273 -0.57 -12.72 -11.85
C ARG A 273 0.41 -13.45 -10.93
N GLU A 274 1.09 -14.47 -11.45
CA GLU A 274 2.16 -15.17 -10.73
C GLU A 274 3.48 -14.39 -10.85
N HIS A 275 4.41 -14.62 -9.93
CA HIS A 275 5.75 -14.04 -10.04
C HIS A 275 6.67 -14.98 -10.79
N THR A 276 7.68 -14.41 -11.44
CA THR A 276 8.79 -15.16 -12.02
C THR A 276 10.09 -14.59 -11.49
N VAL A 277 11.02 -15.50 -11.16
CA VAL A 277 12.41 -15.18 -10.83
C VAL A 277 13.27 -15.74 -11.96
N ALA A 278 14.17 -14.92 -12.51
CA ALA A 278 15.19 -15.40 -13.44
C ALA A 278 16.54 -14.76 -13.18
N HIS A 279 17.56 -15.39 -13.75
CA HIS A 279 18.94 -14.94 -13.69
C HIS A 279 19.43 -14.70 -15.13
N PRO A 280 19.09 -13.54 -15.73
CA PRO A 280 19.29 -13.29 -17.15
C PRO A 280 20.76 -13.24 -17.57
N VAL A 281 21.61 -12.67 -16.70
CA VAL A 281 23.06 -12.62 -16.88
C VAL A 281 23.75 -12.97 -15.56
N PRO A 282 25.01 -13.47 -15.59
CA PRO A 282 25.72 -13.80 -14.36
C PRO A 282 25.77 -12.62 -13.38
N GLY A 283 25.39 -12.85 -12.13
CA GLY A 283 25.45 -11.82 -11.07
C GLY A 283 24.21 -10.93 -10.95
N LEU A 284 23.17 -11.17 -11.77
CA LEU A 284 21.91 -10.45 -11.72
C LEU A 284 20.72 -11.40 -11.62
N VAL A 285 19.92 -11.25 -10.58
CA VAL A 285 18.61 -11.90 -10.42
C VAL A 285 17.52 -10.84 -10.65
N VAL A 286 16.47 -11.19 -11.38
CA VAL A 286 15.31 -10.33 -11.65
C VAL A 286 14.06 -11.01 -11.11
N VAL A 287 13.23 -10.25 -10.41
CA VAL A 287 11.90 -10.67 -9.93
C VAL A 287 10.85 -9.81 -10.60
N ALA A 288 9.91 -10.44 -11.29
CA ALA A 288 8.86 -9.75 -12.03
C ALA A 288 7.47 -10.32 -11.69
N GLY A 289 6.44 -9.47 -11.75
CA GLY A 289 5.06 -9.85 -11.46
C GLY A 289 4.78 -10.08 -9.97
N GLY A 290 3.86 -10.99 -9.69
CA GLY A 290 3.43 -11.35 -8.33
C GLY A 290 2.41 -10.40 -7.70
N LYS A 291 2.17 -10.62 -6.40
CA LYS A 291 1.19 -9.86 -5.60
C LYS A 291 1.79 -9.48 -4.27
N TYR A 292 1.24 -8.41 -3.69
CA TYR A 292 1.60 -7.98 -2.34
C TYR A 292 1.44 -9.12 -1.31
N THR A 293 0.37 -9.91 -1.39
CA THR A 293 0.12 -11.04 -0.46
C THR A 293 1.15 -12.16 -0.55
N THR A 294 1.88 -12.27 -1.66
CA THR A 294 2.89 -13.31 -1.90
C THR A 294 4.33 -12.81 -1.76
N TYR A 295 4.53 -11.54 -1.35
CA TYR A 295 5.84 -10.88 -1.34
C TYR A 295 6.94 -11.68 -0.64
N ARG A 296 6.66 -12.33 0.50
CA ARG A 296 7.65 -13.09 1.26
C ARG A 296 8.14 -14.31 0.48
N VAL A 297 7.23 -15.03 -0.16
CA VAL A 297 7.57 -16.20 -0.98
C VAL A 297 8.36 -15.74 -2.20
N MET A 298 7.95 -14.65 -2.84
CA MET A 298 8.70 -14.02 -3.92
C MET A 298 10.12 -13.64 -3.49
N ALA A 299 10.28 -13.04 -2.31
CA ALA A 299 11.56 -12.65 -1.76
C ALA A 299 12.44 -13.88 -1.43
N LYS A 300 11.84 -14.94 -0.87
CA LYS A 300 12.54 -16.21 -0.63
C LYS A 300 13.07 -16.78 -1.94
N ASP A 301 12.24 -16.90 -2.97
CA ASP A 301 12.63 -17.49 -4.25
C ASP A 301 13.74 -16.66 -4.93
N ALA A 302 13.67 -15.33 -4.83
CA ALA A 302 14.70 -14.42 -5.33
C ALA A 302 16.04 -14.55 -4.61
N VAL A 303 16.00 -14.68 -3.28
CA VAL A 303 17.21 -14.85 -2.46
C VAL A 303 17.82 -16.23 -2.69
N ASP A 304 17.00 -17.29 -2.75
CA ASP A 304 17.48 -18.64 -3.04
C ASP A 304 18.21 -18.68 -4.39
N GLU A 305 17.66 -18.03 -5.41
CA GLU A 305 18.31 -17.92 -6.72
C GLU A 305 19.61 -17.11 -6.67
N ALA A 306 19.63 -15.97 -5.97
CA ALA A 306 20.84 -15.17 -5.82
C ALA A 306 21.95 -15.94 -5.07
N VAL A 307 21.56 -16.76 -4.09
CA VAL A 307 22.48 -17.56 -3.27
C VAL A 307 23.11 -18.71 -4.07
N HIS A 308 22.39 -19.32 -5.02
CA HIS A 308 22.94 -20.39 -5.86
C HIS A 308 24.24 -19.98 -6.58
N ALA A 309 24.38 -18.71 -6.93
CA ALA A 309 25.55 -18.17 -7.62
C ALA A 309 26.64 -17.62 -6.68
N LEU A 310 26.49 -17.78 -5.35
CA LEU A 310 27.48 -17.39 -4.36
C LEU A 310 28.39 -18.56 -3.96
N ASP A 311 29.70 -18.30 -3.89
CA ASP A 311 30.69 -19.24 -3.36
C ASP A 311 30.73 -19.23 -1.82
N ARG A 312 29.57 -19.37 -1.18
CA ARG A 312 29.46 -19.52 0.28
C ARG A 312 28.19 -20.26 0.66
N ARG A 313 28.25 -20.98 1.78
CA ARG A 313 27.04 -21.53 2.39
C ARG A 313 26.21 -20.42 3.04
N VAL A 314 24.93 -20.40 2.71
CA VAL A 314 23.91 -19.56 3.34
C VAL A 314 22.91 -20.49 4.02
N GLY A 315 22.45 -20.11 5.22
CA GLY A 315 21.46 -20.89 5.96
C GLY A 315 20.10 -20.92 5.26
N PRO A 316 19.21 -21.84 5.64
CA PRO A 316 17.85 -21.86 5.11
C PRO A 316 17.09 -20.57 5.46
N CYS A 317 16.11 -20.22 4.63
CA CYS A 317 15.26 -19.06 4.87
C CYS A 317 14.43 -19.23 6.15
N VAL A 318 14.51 -18.24 7.04
CA VAL A 318 13.79 -18.22 8.34
C VAL A 318 12.72 -17.11 8.39
N THR A 319 12.46 -16.43 7.28
CA THR A 319 11.58 -15.23 7.23
C THR A 319 10.13 -15.48 7.67
N GLU A 320 9.70 -16.75 7.74
CA GLU A 320 8.40 -17.13 8.28
C GLU A 320 8.27 -16.84 9.77
N ASP A 321 9.38 -16.97 10.50
CA ASP A 321 9.46 -16.83 11.95
C ASP A 321 10.05 -15.48 12.39
N VAL A 322 10.44 -14.62 11.43
CA VAL A 322 11.01 -13.30 11.73
C VAL A 322 9.86 -12.30 11.96
N PRO A 323 9.67 -11.78 13.19
CA PRO A 323 8.72 -10.71 13.43
C PRO A 323 9.21 -9.41 12.80
N LEU A 324 8.29 -8.66 12.18
CA LEU A 324 8.60 -7.30 11.74
C LEU A 324 8.78 -6.37 12.94
N ALA A 325 9.49 -5.26 12.73
CA ALA A 325 9.60 -4.18 13.68
C ALA A 325 8.20 -3.75 14.18
N GLY A 326 8.05 -3.65 15.50
CA GLY A 326 6.77 -3.39 16.16
C GLY A 326 5.87 -4.60 16.40
N ALA A 327 6.16 -5.78 15.84
CA ALA A 327 5.27 -6.93 16.02
C ALA A 327 5.36 -7.60 17.40
N VAL A 328 6.56 -7.62 18.00
CA VAL A 328 6.80 -8.33 19.27
C VAL A 328 6.18 -7.57 20.44
N GLY A 329 5.33 -8.25 21.23
CA GLY A 329 4.73 -7.68 22.45
C GLY A 329 3.41 -6.95 22.24
N TYR A 330 2.88 -6.88 21.01
CA TYR A 330 1.65 -6.16 20.67
C TYR A 330 0.47 -6.45 21.62
N ASN A 331 0.14 -7.73 21.83
CA ASN A 331 -1.01 -8.10 22.68
C ASN A 331 -0.87 -7.63 24.14
N ALA A 332 0.35 -7.63 24.67
CA ALA A 332 0.60 -7.16 26.03
C ALA A 332 0.40 -5.64 26.12
N LEU A 333 0.91 -4.90 25.14
CA LEU A 333 0.73 -3.45 25.05
C LEU A 333 -0.73 -3.05 24.79
N TRP A 334 -1.43 -3.80 23.93
CA TRP A 334 -2.86 -3.61 23.72
C TRP A 334 -3.65 -3.75 25.03
N ASN A 335 -3.33 -4.75 25.84
CA ASN A 335 -3.95 -4.91 27.16
C ASN A 335 -3.54 -3.79 28.15
N ALA A 336 -2.37 -3.19 27.96
CA ALA A 336 -1.86 -2.09 28.78
C ALA A 336 -2.27 -0.68 28.31
N ARG A 337 -3.00 -0.54 27.19
CA ARG A 337 -3.31 0.75 26.55
C ARG A 337 -3.93 1.80 27.48
N ALA A 338 -4.80 1.41 28.42
CA ALA A 338 -5.39 2.32 29.40
C ALA A 338 -4.35 2.87 30.38
N ARG A 339 -3.34 2.06 30.75
CA ARG A 339 -2.22 2.49 31.59
C ARG A 339 -1.29 3.42 30.82
N MET A 340 -1.00 3.11 29.56
CA MET A 340 -0.22 3.97 28.67
C MET A 340 -0.89 5.34 28.53
N ALA A 341 -2.18 5.38 28.24
CA ALA A 341 -2.98 6.62 28.16
C ALA A 341 -2.89 7.45 29.44
N LYS A 342 -3.04 6.82 30.62
CA LYS A 342 -2.90 7.51 31.91
C LYS A 342 -1.49 8.06 32.13
N ARG A 343 -0.45 7.34 31.72
CA ARG A 343 0.96 7.75 31.87
C ARG A 343 1.29 8.96 31.00
N THR A 344 0.73 9.04 29.79
CA THR A 344 1.07 10.09 28.82
C THR A 344 0.06 11.24 28.78
N GLY A 345 -1.08 11.11 29.45
CA GLY A 345 -2.17 12.09 29.40
C GLY A 345 -2.99 12.03 28.10
N LEU A 346 -2.66 11.11 27.18
CA LEU A 346 -3.40 10.93 25.92
C LEU A 346 -4.71 10.19 26.15
N HIS A 347 -5.71 10.47 25.30
CA HIS A 347 -6.93 9.68 25.27
C HIS A 347 -6.64 8.24 24.80
N VAL A 348 -7.34 7.24 25.35
CA VAL A 348 -7.12 5.82 25.03
C VAL A 348 -7.21 5.54 23.53
N ALA A 349 -8.15 6.19 22.83
CA ALA A 349 -8.29 6.06 21.37
C ALA A 349 -7.04 6.48 20.58
N ARG A 350 -6.25 7.45 21.09
CA ARG A 350 -4.97 7.85 20.48
C ARG A 350 -3.90 6.79 20.67
N VAL A 351 -3.86 6.19 21.86
CA VAL A 351 -2.98 5.05 22.13
C VAL A 351 -3.35 3.84 21.27
N GLU A 352 -4.65 3.57 21.08
CA GLU A 352 -5.12 2.52 20.18
C GLU A 352 -4.74 2.81 18.71
N HIS A 353 -4.86 4.06 18.27
CA HIS A 353 -4.40 4.49 16.94
C HIS A 353 -2.91 4.20 16.75
N LEU A 354 -2.05 4.64 17.69
CA LEU A 354 -0.62 4.38 17.62
C LEU A 354 -0.31 2.88 17.65
N LEU A 355 -0.97 2.10 18.51
CA LEU A 355 -0.76 0.65 18.57
C LEU A 355 -1.11 -0.02 17.24
N ASN A 356 -2.22 0.36 16.61
CA ASN A 356 -2.60 -0.18 15.30
C ASN A 356 -1.63 0.25 14.18
N ARG A 357 -0.95 1.40 14.32
CA ARG A 357 -0.05 1.99 13.31
C ARG A 357 1.44 1.77 13.53
N TYR A 358 1.87 1.40 14.72
CA TYR A 358 3.29 1.26 15.10
C TYR A 358 3.56 -0.04 15.86
N GLY A 359 2.50 -0.75 16.29
CA GLY A 359 2.63 -1.90 17.17
C GLY A 359 3.37 -1.54 18.45
N ALA A 360 4.35 -2.36 18.82
CA ALA A 360 5.20 -2.12 19.97
C ALA A 360 6.14 -0.91 19.85
N LEU A 361 6.36 -0.40 18.64
CA LEU A 361 7.10 0.85 18.43
C LEU A 361 6.30 2.07 18.91
N THR A 362 5.04 1.90 19.32
CA THR A 362 4.27 2.93 20.01
C THR A 362 5.01 3.49 21.22
N GLU A 363 5.76 2.67 21.97
CA GLU A 363 6.53 3.19 23.10
C GLU A 363 7.57 4.24 22.64
N GLU A 364 8.26 4.02 21.51
CA GLU A 364 9.20 5.01 20.93
C GLU A 364 8.49 6.33 20.57
N VAL A 365 7.27 6.24 20.00
CA VAL A 365 6.47 7.44 19.69
C VAL A 365 6.03 8.15 20.97
N LEU A 366 5.64 7.41 22.01
CA LEU A 366 5.23 7.97 23.29
C LEU A 366 6.42 8.58 24.07
N GLU A 367 7.64 8.11 23.85
CA GLU A 367 8.86 8.73 24.40
C GLU A 367 9.10 10.13 23.84
N LEU A 368 8.78 10.37 22.56
CA LEU A 368 8.80 11.73 21.98
C LEU A 368 7.80 12.63 22.71
N VAL A 369 6.59 12.15 22.97
CA VAL A 369 5.56 12.90 23.72
C VAL A 369 5.98 13.14 25.18
N ALA A 370 6.69 12.20 25.79
CA ALA A 370 7.22 12.38 27.14
C ALA A 370 8.34 13.44 27.20
N THR A 371 9.12 13.56 26.12
CA THR A 371 10.20 14.55 25.99
C THR A 371 9.65 15.95 25.69
N ASP A 372 8.64 16.03 24.81
CA ASP A 372 7.91 17.25 24.48
C ASP A 372 6.41 16.95 24.44
N SER A 373 5.70 17.43 25.46
CA SER A 373 4.26 17.19 25.60
C SER A 373 3.43 17.79 24.47
N SER A 374 3.93 18.82 23.78
CA SER A 374 3.24 19.42 22.63
C SER A 374 3.15 18.45 21.44
N LEU A 375 4.05 17.45 21.37
CA LEU A 375 3.99 16.40 20.36
C LEU A 375 2.82 15.43 20.56
N GLY A 376 2.21 15.44 21.76
CA GLY A 376 0.99 14.70 22.06
C GLY A 376 -0.28 15.36 21.52
N GLU A 377 -0.18 16.58 20.98
CA GLU A 377 -1.31 17.28 20.36
C GLU A 377 -1.62 16.72 18.96
N PRO A 378 -2.89 16.65 18.55
CA PRO A 378 -3.26 16.37 17.17
C PRO A 378 -2.78 17.46 16.20
N LEU A 379 -2.54 17.08 14.94
CA LEU A 379 -2.33 18.06 13.86
C LEU A 379 -3.61 18.87 13.60
N ALA A 380 -3.48 20.18 13.38
CA ALA A 380 -4.63 21.09 13.33
C ALA A 380 -5.59 20.81 12.16
N ALA A 381 -5.07 20.38 11.01
CA ALA A 381 -5.85 20.04 9.81
C ALA A 381 -6.03 18.52 9.59
N ALA A 382 -5.52 17.70 10.51
CA ALA A 382 -5.50 16.24 10.39
C ALA A 382 -5.56 15.59 11.77
N GLU A 383 -6.65 15.86 12.50
CA GLU A 383 -6.78 15.53 13.92
C GLU A 383 -6.63 14.05 14.24
N ASP A 384 -6.73 13.13 13.28
CA ASP A 384 -6.51 11.70 13.52
C ASP A 384 -5.05 11.37 13.89
N TYR A 385 -4.10 12.20 13.47
CA TYR A 385 -2.66 12.01 13.65
C TYR A 385 -2.09 12.94 14.71
N LEU A 386 -1.13 12.44 15.50
CA LEU A 386 -0.38 13.25 16.46
C LEU A 386 0.85 13.91 15.81
N ARG A 387 1.26 15.06 16.32
CA ARG A 387 2.52 15.72 15.93
C ARG A 387 3.74 14.80 16.11
N ALA A 388 3.75 13.96 17.15
CA ALA A 388 4.80 12.97 17.39
C ALA A 388 5.01 12.01 16.20
N GLU A 389 3.97 11.68 15.43
CA GLU A 389 4.08 10.77 14.28
C GLU A 389 4.88 11.39 13.14
N VAL A 390 4.80 12.72 12.97
CA VAL A 390 5.59 13.49 11.99
C VAL A 390 7.06 13.47 12.36
N VAL A 391 7.37 13.78 13.62
CA VAL A 391 8.74 13.78 14.13
C VAL A 391 9.34 12.37 14.05
N TYR A 392 8.56 11.35 14.43
CA TYR A 392 8.98 9.96 14.34
C TYR A 392 9.25 9.52 12.90
N ALA A 393 8.38 9.91 11.95
CA ALA A 393 8.55 9.62 10.53
C ALA A 393 9.90 10.15 9.99
N ALA A 394 10.27 11.38 10.34
CA ALA A 394 11.54 11.97 9.93
C ALA A 394 12.75 11.32 10.63
N SER A 395 12.66 11.08 11.93
CA SER A 395 13.80 10.63 12.75
C SER A 395 14.08 9.13 12.66
N HIS A 396 13.04 8.29 12.53
CA HIS A 396 13.16 6.83 12.65
C HIS A 396 12.77 6.08 11.37
N GLU A 397 12.03 6.71 10.46
CA GLU A 397 11.41 6.04 9.31
C GLU A 397 11.94 6.52 7.96
N GLY A 398 12.98 7.35 7.96
CA GLY A 398 13.66 7.81 6.74
C GLY A 398 12.79 8.69 5.85
N ALA A 399 11.79 9.39 6.40
CA ALA A 399 11.09 10.44 5.65
C ALA A 399 12.06 11.60 5.40
N ARG A 400 12.19 12.00 4.13
CA ARG A 400 13.11 13.05 3.69
C ARG A 400 12.40 14.29 3.16
N HIS A 401 11.16 14.15 2.72
CA HIS A 401 10.34 15.22 2.18
C HIS A 401 8.93 15.20 2.77
N LEU A 402 8.24 16.33 2.69
CA LEU A 402 6.87 16.49 3.20
C LEU A 402 5.91 15.45 2.60
N ASP A 403 6.10 15.11 1.32
CA ASP A 403 5.33 14.07 0.62
C ASP A 403 5.49 12.67 1.26
N ASP A 404 6.68 12.33 1.80
CA ASP A 404 6.85 11.04 2.50
C ASP A 404 5.94 10.95 3.72
N VAL A 405 5.79 12.05 4.45
CA VAL A 405 4.97 12.09 5.66
C VAL A 405 3.49 12.12 5.31
N LEU A 406 3.05 13.06 4.47
CA LEU A 406 1.62 13.27 4.19
C LEU A 406 0.96 12.13 3.41
N THR A 407 1.72 11.40 2.57
CA THR A 407 1.15 10.36 1.70
C THR A 407 1.44 8.91 2.13
N ARG A 408 2.60 8.66 2.77
CA ARG A 408 3.11 7.30 3.03
C ARG A 408 3.24 6.96 4.52
N ARG A 409 3.82 7.84 5.35
CA ARG A 409 3.98 7.61 6.79
C ARG A 409 2.69 7.92 7.55
N THR A 410 1.94 8.88 7.05
CA THR A 410 0.52 9.11 7.33
C THR A 410 -0.27 8.86 6.05
N ARG A 411 -1.59 9.01 6.10
CA ARG A 411 -2.48 8.94 4.93
C ARG A 411 -3.30 10.21 4.74
N ILE A 412 -2.82 11.32 5.30
CA ILE A 412 -3.50 12.62 5.30
C ILE A 412 -3.88 13.04 3.88
N SER A 413 -3.04 12.77 2.88
CA SER A 413 -3.29 13.14 1.49
C SER A 413 -4.56 12.53 0.88
N ILE A 414 -5.04 11.39 1.40
CA ILE A 414 -6.26 10.72 0.92
C ILE A 414 -7.39 10.70 1.96
N GLU A 415 -7.08 10.98 3.22
CA GLU A 415 -8.02 10.96 4.35
C GLU A 415 -8.60 12.34 4.70
N THR A 416 -8.16 13.41 4.02
CA THR A 416 -8.65 14.77 4.24
C THR A 416 -9.11 15.41 2.93
N PHE A 417 -10.21 16.17 2.97
CA PHE A 417 -10.75 16.86 1.80
C PHE A 417 -9.78 17.81 1.14
N ASP A 418 -8.90 18.47 1.91
CA ASP A 418 -7.88 19.40 1.39
C ASP A 418 -6.60 18.71 0.94
N ARG A 419 -6.53 17.36 0.96
CA ARG A 419 -5.32 16.59 0.63
C ARG A 419 -4.14 16.94 1.55
N GLY A 420 -4.41 17.43 2.77
CA GLY A 420 -3.39 17.83 3.73
C GLY A 420 -2.74 19.20 3.48
N THR A 421 -3.17 19.99 2.49
CA THR A 421 -2.52 21.28 2.19
C THR A 421 -2.62 22.27 3.36
N ARG A 422 -3.72 22.29 4.12
CA ARG A 422 -3.83 23.18 5.29
C ARG A 422 -2.88 22.81 6.43
N GLY A 423 -2.48 21.54 6.51
CA GLY A 423 -1.52 21.04 7.51
C GLY A 423 -0.07 21.00 7.02
N ALA A 424 0.17 21.26 5.72
CA ALA A 424 1.48 21.10 5.09
C ALA A 424 2.59 21.87 5.81
N ARG A 425 2.33 23.14 6.15
CA ARG A 425 3.30 23.99 6.86
C ARG A 425 3.61 23.49 8.27
N GLU A 426 2.58 23.16 9.05
CA GLU A 426 2.77 22.60 10.41
C GLU A 426 3.62 21.32 10.36
N VAL A 427 3.34 20.44 9.41
CA VAL A 427 4.11 19.19 9.25
C VAL A 427 5.56 19.48 8.85
N ALA A 428 5.79 20.40 7.91
CA ALA A 428 7.15 20.78 7.51
C ALA A 428 7.94 21.43 8.66
N GLU A 429 7.31 22.27 9.48
CA GLU A 429 7.91 22.89 10.66
C GLU A 429 8.27 21.85 11.73
N LEU A 430 7.49 20.77 11.88
CA LEU A 430 7.82 19.66 12.78
C LEU A 430 8.96 18.78 12.25
N MET A 431 9.07 18.63 10.92
CA MET A 431 10.17 17.90 10.28
C MET A 431 11.49 18.68 10.33
N ALA A 432 11.42 20.01 10.27
CA ALA A 432 12.57 20.87 10.07
C ALA A 432 13.69 20.70 11.11
N PRO A 433 13.41 20.65 12.44
CA PRO A 433 14.45 20.41 13.44
C PRO A 433 15.16 19.06 13.29
N VAL A 434 14.44 18.04 12.81
CA VAL A 434 14.97 16.68 12.64
C VAL A 434 15.88 16.60 11.41
N LEU A 435 15.48 17.25 10.33
CA LEU A 435 16.18 17.20 9.04
C LEU A 435 17.18 18.34 8.83
N GLY A 436 17.22 19.32 9.74
CA GLY A 436 18.07 20.51 9.64
C GLY A 436 17.58 21.51 8.58
N TRP A 437 16.27 21.58 8.33
CA TRP A 437 15.72 22.51 7.34
C TRP A 437 15.69 23.94 7.86
N GLY A 438 16.13 24.88 7.00
CA GLY A 438 15.89 26.31 7.18
C GLY A 438 14.51 26.74 6.65
N PRO A 439 14.11 28.00 6.89
CA PRO A 439 12.82 28.53 6.42
C PRO A 439 12.59 28.39 4.92
N GLU A 440 13.62 28.61 4.10
CA GLU A 440 13.54 28.48 2.64
C GLU A 440 13.20 27.05 2.19
N GLN A 441 13.76 26.04 2.87
CA GLN A 441 13.46 24.64 2.56
C GLN A 441 12.03 24.28 2.98
N ILE A 442 11.57 24.79 4.13
CA ILE A 442 10.16 24.62 4.56
C ILE A 442 9.22 25.17 3.48
N ASP A 443 9.47 26.39 3.01
CA ASP A 443 8.64 27.03 1.99
C ASP A 443 8.66 26.24 0.66
N LYS A 444 9.85 25.76 0.24
CA LYS A 444 10.00 24.92 -0.97
C LYS A 444 9.22 23.60 -0.87
N GLU A 445 9.29 22.92 0.26
CA GLU A 445 8.57 21.67 0.51
C GLU A 445 7.05 21.85 0.47
N VAL A 446 6.56 22.92 1.11
CA VAL A 446 5.14 23.26 1.13
C VAL A 446 4.66 23.62 -0.29
N GLU A 447 5.37 24.51 -0.98
CA GLU A 447 5.01 24.91 -2.36
C GLU A 447 5.00 23.72 -3.32
N HIS A 448 6.01 22.85 -3.26
CA HIS A 448 6.04 21.64 -4.06
C HIS A 448 4.83 20.74 -3.77
N TYR A 449 4.51 20.51 -2.48
CA TYR A 449 3.39 19.66 -2.11
C TYR A 449 2.05 20.24 -2.58
N GLU A 450 1.85 21.55 -2.44
CA GLU A 450 0.65 22.25 -2.91
C GLU A 450 0.49 22.14 -4.43
N LYS A 451 1.56 22.37 -5.21
CA LYS A 451 1.54 22.19 -6.68
C LYS A 451 1.24 20.75 -7.09
N ARG A 452 1.80 19.77 -6.38
CA ARG A 452 1.48 18.35 -6.59
C ARG A 452 0.00 18.07 -6.38
N VAL A 453 -0.58 18.60 -5.30
CA VAL A 453 -2.02 18.47 -4.99
C VAL A 453 -2.88 19.16 -6.05
N GLU A 454 -2.48 20.34 -6.51
CA GLU A 454 -3.18 21.07 -7.58
C GLU A 454 -3.21 20.25 -8.88
N ALA A 455 -2.05 19.74 -9.31
CA ALA A 455 -1.93 18.90 -10.50
C ALA A 455 -2.74 17.60 -10.39
N GLU A 456 -2.74 16.96 -9.22
CA GLU A 456 -3.56 15.78 -8.94
C GLU A 456 -5.07 16.09 -9.03
N ARG A 457 -5.53 17.21 -8.49
CA ARG A 457 -6.94 17.61 -8.60
C ARG A 457 -7.34 17.96 -10.01
N GLU A 458 -6.44 18.61 -10.75
CA GLU A 458 -6.71 18.97 -12.13
C GLU A 458 -6.79 17.72 -13.01
N SER A 459 -5.91 16.72 -12.81
CA SER A 459 -6.00 15.45 -13.54
C SER A 459 -7.36 14.77 -13.36
N GLN A 460 -7.94 14.85 -12.17
CA GLN A 460 -9.24 14.25 -11.83
C GLN A 460 -10.44 14.95 -12.50
N ARG A 461 -10.22 16.14 -13.10
CA ARG A 461 -11.22 16.85 -13.91
C ARG A 461 -11.08 16.55 -15.40
N GLN A 462 -9.94 16.01 -15.82
CA GLN A 462 -9.68 15.70 -17.22
C GLN A 462 -10.46 14.45 -17.66
N PRO A 463 -11.02 14.44 -18.88
CA PRO A 463 -11.96 13.41 -19.32
C PRO A 463 -11.32 12.04 -19.55
N ASP A 464 -10.02 11.98 -19.83
CA ASP A 464 -9.31 10.75 -20.21
C ASP A 464 -7.90 10.69 -19.63
N ASP A 465 -7.27 9.52 -19.78
CA ASP A 465 -5.97 9.22 -19.19
C ASP A 465 -4.84 10.07 -19.77
N LEU A 466 -4.89 10.41 -21.06
CA LEU A 466 -3.87 11.23 -21.73
C LEU A 466 -3.87 12.67 -21.20
N THR A 467 -5.05 13.27 -21.13
CA THR A 467 -5.23 14.64 -20.62
C THR A 467 -4.99 14.70 -19.11
N ALA A 468 -5.38 13.67 -18.36
CA ALA A 468 -5.09 13.56 -16.93
C ALA A 468 -3.58 13.44 -16.65
N ASP A 469 -2.85 12.61 -17.40
CA ASP A 469 -1.40 12.45 -17.27
C ASP A 469 -0.66 13.75 -17.58
N ALA A 470 -1.05 14.45 -18.66
CA ALA A 470 -0.49 15.75 -19.01
C ALA A 470 -0.68 16.80 -17.90
N ALA A 471 -1.87 16.85 -17.28
CA ALA A 471 -2.12 17.73 -16.14
C ALA A 471 -1.24 17.35 -14.93
N ARG A 472 -1.04 16.04 -14.71
CA ARG A 472 -0.28 15.53 -13.57
C ARG A 472 1.22 15.81 -13.68
N LEU A 473 1.77 15.78 -14.89
CA LEU A 473 3.17 16.10 -15.22
C LEU A 473 3.52 17.59 -15.10
N GLY A 474 2.51 18.47 -14.97
CA GLY A 474 2.73 19.90 -14.75
C GLY A 474 3.35 20.24 -13.39
N ALA A 475 3.30 19.33 -12.41
CA ALA A 475 3.95 19.53 -11.12
C ALA A 475 5.43 19.10 -11.18
N PRO A 476 6.37 19.94 -10.73
CA PRO A 476 7.78 19.57 -10.69
C PRO A 476 8.03 18.44 -9.68
N ASP A 477 9.03 17.59 -9.92
CA ASP A 477 9.55 16.69 -8.90
C ASP A 477 10.34 17.50 -7.85
N ILE A 478 10.30 17.08 -6.58
CA ILE A 478 11.04 17.73 -5.49
C ILE A 478 12.56 17.51 -5.56
N VAL A 479 12.99 16.56 -6.39
CA VAL A 479 14.39 16.17 -6.57
C VAL A 479 14.85 16.37 -8.03
N PRO A 480 16.12 16.74 -8.26
CA PRO A 480 17.13 17.06 -7.24
C PRO A 480 16.83 18.39 -6.51
N LEU A 481 17.26 18.48 -5.25
CA LEU A 481 17.13 19.70 -4.46
C LEU A 481 18.01 20.83 -5.01
#